data_AF-A0A8C7ZK52-F1
#
_entry.id   AF-A0A8C7ZK52-F1
#
_cell.length_a   1.000
_cell.length_b   1.000
_cell.length_c   1.000
_cell.angle_alpha   90.00
_cell.angle_beta   90.00
_cell.angle_gamma   90.00
#
_symmetry.space_group_name_H-M   'P 1'
#
loop_
_entity.id
_entity.type
_entity.pdbx_description
1 polymer ?
#
loop_
_entity_poly.entity_id
_entity_poly.type
_entity_poly.pdbx_seq_one_letter_code
_entity_poly.pdbx_strand_id
1 'polypeptide(L)'
;MAEWCPIAKEYDPLKAGSIDGTDVEPHDRAVWRAMSARYKPNKGVVGDPLLTIFVARLNPQTSEEKLHQIFSKYGDIKRLRLVRDIVTGFSKGYGFIEYKEERSLTRARRDANKLVVDQHELFVDFEQERTLKGWIPRRLGGGLGGKKESGQLRFGGRDRPFRKPINLGAGPVQDWGRAGPSAWQDRNRHSTRDVDRGSRENRAYRDRDRDREDRRYRDRR
;
A
#
# COMPACT_ATOMS: atom_id res chain seq x y z
N MET A 1 1.99 -31.40 1.48
CA MET A 1 1.30 -30.15 1.88
C MET A 1 2.20 -28.99 1.48
N ALA A 2 1.71 -28.02 0.70
CA ALA A 2 2.52 -26.88 0.31
C ALA A 2 2.90 -26.07 1.57
N GLU A 3 4.19 -25.77 1.75
CA GLU A 3 4.63 -24.90 2.83
C GLU A 3 3.95 -23.53 2.73
N TRP A 4 3.37 -23.07 3.84
CA TRP A 4 2.75 -21.75 3.92
C TRP A 4 3.81 -20.66 3.73
N CYS A 5 3.51 -19.67 2.86
CA CYS A 5 4.38 -18.53 2.63
C CYS A 5 3.64 -17.22 2.97
N PRO A 6 4.24 -16.31 3.76
CA PRO A 6 3.63 -15.01 4.07
C PRO A 6 3.54 -14.07 2.86
N ILE A 7 4.30 -14.34 1.80
CA ILE A 7 4.38 -13.51 0.58
C ILE A 7 3.67 -14.26 -0.56
N ALA A 8 2.99 -13.50 -1.43
CA ALA A 8 2.34 -14.06 -2.60
C ALA A 8 3.37 -14.66 -3.58
N LYS A 9 3.21 -15.95 -3.95
CA LYS A 9 3.95 -16.60 -5.05
C LYS A 9 3.31 -16.36 -6.41
N GLU A 10 1.99 -16.15 -6.43
CA GLU A 10 1.20 -15.75 -7.58
C GLU A 10 0.28 -14.61 -7.13
N TYR A 11 0.12 -13.61 -7.98
CA TYR A 11 -0.74 -12.47 -7.68
C TYR A 11 -2.19 -12.81 -8.01
N ASP A 12 -2.97 -13.07 -6.97
CA ASP A 12 -4.40 -13.23 -7.06
C ASP A 12 -5.08 -12.02 -6.39
N PRO A 13 -5.78 -11.18 -7.15
CA PRO A 13 -6.46 -10.00 -6.62
C PRO A 13 -7.43 -10.30 -5.49
N LEU A 14 -8.14 -11.43 -5.55
CA LEU A 14 -9.14 -11.81 -4.56
C LEU A 14 -8.47 -12.16 -3.24
N LYS A 15 -7.43 -13.01 -3.29
CA LYS A 15 -6.63 -13.37 -2.11
C LYS A 15 -5.91 -12.16 -1.53
N ALA A 16 -5.34 -11.30 -2.37
CA ALA A 16 -4.65 -10.08 -1.92
C ALA A 16 -5.60 -9.03 -1.28
N GLY A 17 -6.89 -9.09 -1.62
CA GLY A 17 -7.94 -8.27 -1.03
C GLY A 17 -8.54 -8.87 0.24
N SER A 18 -8.59 -10.20 0.31
CA SER A 18 -9.22 -10.94 1.40
C SER A 18 -8.44 -10.85 2.71
N ILE A 19 -9.17 -10.67 3.82
CA ILE A 19 -8.59 -10.61 5.16
C ILE A 19 -8.28 -12.01 5.70
N ASP A 20 -9.16 -12.96 5.43
CA ASP A 20 -9.16 -14.33 5.95
C ASP A 20 -8.90 -15.38 4.85
N GLY A 21 -8.94 -14.98 3.58
CA GLY A 21 -8.69 -15.86 2.43
C GLY A 21 -9.87 -16.75 2.08
N THR A 22 -11.07 -16.47 2.62
CA THR A 22 -12.28 -17.26 2.35
C THR A 22 -13.16 -16.66 1.24
N ASP A 23 -12.86 -15.43 0.82
CA ASP A 23 -13.61 -14.75 -0.24
C ASP A 23 -13.58 -15.55 -1.54
N VAL A 24 -14.77 -15.87 -2.05
CA VAL A 24 -14.98 -16.50 -3.37
C VAL A 24 -15.39 -15.48 -4.43
N GLU A 25 -15.90 -14.32 -4.01
CA GLU A 25 -16.36 -13.25 -4.88
C GLU A 25 -15.71 -11.90 -4.51
N PRO A 26 -15.48 -11.02 -5.50
CA PRO A 26 -14.90 -9.71 -5.27
C PRO A 26 -15.82 -8.82 -4.40
N HIS A 27 -15.41 -8.56 -3.16
CA HIS A 27 -16.17 -7.75 -2.20
C HIS A 27 -15.90 -6.23 -2.28
N ASP A 28 -14.89 -5.79 -3.03
CA ASP A 28 -14.52 -4.37 -3.21
C ASP A 28 -14.35 -4.05 -4.71
N ARG A 29 -14.70 -2.82 -5.10
CA ARG A 29 -14.42 -2.24 -6.43
C ARG A 29 -12.94 -2.36 -6.82
N ALA A 30 -12.03 -2.32 -5.86
CA ALA A 30 -10.60 -2.55 -6.09
C ALA A 30 -10.33 -3.94 -6.68
N VAL A 31 -10.86 -4.96 -6.00
CA VAL A 31 -10.70 -6.37 -6.36
C VAL A 31 -11.37 -6.62 -7.71
N TRP A 32 -12.58 -6.12 -7.92
CA TRP A 32 -13.28 -6.23 -9.20
C TRP A 32 -12.47 -5.63 -10.36
N ARG A 33 -11.94 -4.40 -10.18
CA ARG A 33 -11.11 -3.74 -11.20
C ARG A 33 -9.85 -4.55 -11.49
N ALA A 34 -9.18 -5.05 -10.47
CA ALA A 34 -7.96 -5.84 -10.62
C ALA A 34 -8.21 -7.18 -11.32
N MET A 35 -9.31 -7.88 -10.99
CA MET A 35 -9.71 -9.13 -11.66
C MET A 35 -10.10 -8.91 -13.12
N SER A 36 -10.76 -7.79 -13.41
CA SER A 36 -11.18 -7.43 -14.78
C SER A 36 -10.02 -6.85 -15.61
N ALA A 37 -8.90 -6.50 -14.98
CA ALA A 37 -7.79 -5.83 -15.64
C ALA A 37 -6.99 -6.80 -16.50
N ARG A 38 -6.83 -6.47 -17.78
CA ARG A 38 -5.85 -7.12 -18.66
C ARG A 38 -4.57 -6.31 -18.66
N TYR A 39 -3.62 -6.69 -17.82
CA TYR A 39 -2.31 -6.06 -17.78
C TYR A 39 -1.26 -6.88 -18.54
N LYS A 40 -0.48 -6.19 -19.39
CA LYS A 40 0.73 -6.76 -20.00
C LYS A 40 1.91 -5.89 -19.55
N PRO A 41 2.93 -6.47 -18.91
CA PRO A 41 4.15 -5.74 -18.54
C PRO A 41 4.79 -5.04 -19.73
N ASN A 42 5.45 -3.92 -19.46
CA ASN A 42 6.10 -3.15 -20.52
C ASN A 42 7.31 -3.93 -21.09
N LYS A 43 7.23 -4.31 -22.39
CA LYS A 43 8.30 -5.04 -23.09
C LYS A 43 9.59 -4.23 -23.27
N GLY A 44 9.53 -2.91 -23.15
CA GLY A 44 10.70 -2.03 -23.28
C GLY A 44 11.62 -2.02 -22.05
N VAL A 45 11.26 -2.73 -20.97
CA VAL A 45 12.12 -2.84 -19.78
C VAL A 45 13.17 -3.92 -20.02
N VAL A 46 14.41 -3.49 -20.18
CA VAL A 46 15.59 -4.35 -20.40
C VAL A 46 16.27 -4.63 -19.08
N GLY A 47 16.87 -5.82 -18.94
CA GLY A 47 17.61 -6.25 -17.75
C GLY A 47 16.98 -7.46 -17.09
N ASP A 48 17.70 -8.07 -16.16
CA ASP A 48 17.23 -9.26 -15.43
C ASP A 48 16.27 -8.84 -14.30
N PRO A 49 14.98 -9.27 -14.33
CA PRO A 49 14.02 -8.95 -13.27
C PRO A 49 14.39 -9.56 -11.91
N LEU A 50 15.11 -10.68 -11.88
CA LEU A 50 15.54 -11.33 -10.64
C LEU A 50 16.67 -10.56 -9.96
N LEU A 51 17.45 -9.81 -10.74
CA LEU A 51 18.52 -8.93 -10.27
C LEU A 51 18.08 -7.48 -10.10
N THR A 52 16.77 -7.21 -10.22
CA THR A 52 16.21 -5.85 -10.12
C THR A 52 15.43 -5.66 -8.80
N ILE A 53 15.81 -4.63 -8.04
CA ILE A 53 15.02 -4.15 -6.91
C ILE A 53 14.11 -2.98 -7.32
N PHE A 54 12.96 -2.92 -6.67
CA PHE A 54 12.02 -1.81 -6.70
C PHE A 54 12.25 -0.92 -5.48
N VAL A 55 12.42 0.38 -5.72
CA VAL A 55 12.57 1.40 -4.68
C VAL A 55 11.41 2.39 -4.80
N ALA A 56 10.70 2.66 -3.72
CA ALA A 56 9.56 3.58 -3.70
C ALA A 56 9.55 4.47 -2.45
N ARG A 57 8.58 5.38 -2.40
CA ARG A 57 8.47 6.45 -1.38
C ARG A 57 9.68 7.38 -1.38
N LEU A 58 10.27 7.58 -2.56
CA LEU A 58 11.34 8.55 -2.75
C LEU A 58 10.78 9.96 -2.65
N ASN A 59 11.60 10.87 -2.11
CA ASN A 59 11.29 12.29 -2.19
C ASN A 59 11.27 12.70 -3.69
N PRO A 60 10.27 13.49 -4.15
CA PRO A 60 10.23 13.98 -5.53
C PRO A 60 11.49 14.73 -5.99
N GLN A 61 12.26 15.29 -5.06
CA GLN A 61 13.51 15.99 -5.31
C GLN A 61 14.74 15.07 -5.37
N THR A 62 14.64 13.81 -4.93
CA THR A 62 15.76 12.87 -4.96
C THR A 62 16.18 12.58 -6.40
N SER A 63 17.47 12.76 -6.69
CA SER A 63 18.05 12.55 -8.01
C SER A 63 18.55 11.12 -8.23
N GLU A 64 18.79 10.76 -9.49
CA GLU A 64 19.38 9.47 -9.85
C GLU A 64 20.80 9.32 -9.31
N GLU A 65 21.60 10.40 -9.29
CA GLU A 65 22.96 10.35 -8.76
C GLU A 65 22.96 10.07 -7.25
N LYS A 66 22.02 10.67 -6.51
CA LYS A 66 21.88 10.43 -5.06
C LYS A 66 21.51 8.98 -4.77
N LEU A 67 20.59 8.42 -5.55
CA LEU A 67 20.25 7.01 -5.46
C LEU A 67 21.44 6.12 -5.78
N HIS A 68 22.18 6.43 -6.84
CA HIS A 68 23.38 5.69 -7.19
C HIS A 68 24.37 5.67 -6.00
N GLN A 69 24.72 6.83 -5.45
CA GLN A 69 25.62 6.93 -4.30
C GLN A 69 25.16 6.08 -3.09
N ILE A 70 23.87 6.13 -2.76
CA ILE A 70 23.32 5.40 -1.61
C ILE A 70 23.31 3.90 -1.85
N PHE A 71 22.96 3.46 -3.07
CA PHE A 71 22.78 2.04 -3.39
C PHE A 71 24.06 1.34 -3.85
N SER A 72 25.08 2.08 -4.30
CA SER A 72 26.41 1.55 -4.64
C SER A 72 27.13 0.94 -3.44
N LYS A 73 26.81 1.36 -2.20
CA LYS A 73 27.40 0.77 -0.98
C LYS A 73 27.03 -0.70 -0.75
N TYR A 74 25.98 -1.18 -1.41
CA TYR A 74 25.54 -2.58 -1.30
C TYR A 74 26.16 -3.46 -2.40
N GLY A 75 26.62 -2.85 -3.50
CA GLY A 75 27.32 -3.53 -4.59
C GLY A 75 27.20 -2.79 -5.92
N ASP A 76 27.74 -3.43 -6.94
CA ASP A 76 27.81 -2.89 -8.30
C ASP A 76 26.44 -2.79 -8.96
N ILE A 77 26.06 -1.56 -9.29
CA ILE A 77 24.85 -1.26 -10.03
C ILE A 77 25.13 -1.42 -11.53
N LYS A 78 24.31 -2.23 -12.20
CA LYS A 78 24.34 -2.42 -13.64
C LYS A 78 23.45 -1.40 -14.36
N ARG A 79 22.29 -1.12 -13.79
CA ARG A 79 21.33 -0.15 -14.34
C ARG A 79 20.56 0.51 -13.20
N LEU A 80 20.34 1.81 -13.30
CA LEU A 80 19.47 2.56 -12.42
C LEU A 80 18.50 3.36 -13.28
N ARG A 81 17.22 3.34 -12.92
CA ARG A 81 16.18 4.12 -13.59
C ARG A 81 15.22 4.71 -12.58
N LEU A 82 15.24 6.03 -12.42
CA LEU A 82 14.19 6.75 -11.70
C LEU A 82 13.01 6.97 -12.64
N VAL A 83 11.81 6.57 -12.20
CA VAL A 83 10.62 6.74 -13.03
C VAL A 83 10.12 8.16 -12.88
N ARG A 84 10.17 8.88 -14.01
CA ARG A 84 9.62 10.22 -14.15
C ARG A 84 8.33 10.20 -14.94
N ASP A 85 7.52 11.22 -14.75
CA ASP A 85 6.37 11.47 -15.59
C ASP A 85 6.80 12.01 -16.96
N ILE A 86 6.20 11.47 -18.02
CA ILE A 86 6.62 11.73 -19.40
C ILE A 86 6.22 13.15 -19.81
N VAL A 87 5.10 13.65 -19.28
CA VAL A 87 4.59 14.99 -19.60
C VAL A 87 5.28 16.06 -18.76
N THR A 88 5.33 15.87 -17.43
CA THR A 88 5.83 16.91 -16.52
C THR A 88 7.31 16.79 -16.18
N GLY A 89 7.96 15.65 -16.47
CA GLY A 89 9.36 15.40 -16.10
C GLY A 89 9.62 15.16 -14.61
N PHE A 90 8.60 15.35 -13.75
CA PHE A 90 8.74 15.17 -12.31
C PHE A 90 8.90 13.69 -11.93
N SER A 91 9.64 13.45 -10.84
CA SER A 91 9.80 12.11 -10.29
C SER A 91 8.45 11.58 -9.80
N LYS A 92 8.12 10.33 -10.15
CA LYS A 92 6.95 9.63 -9.58
C LYS A 92 7.22 9.05 -8.19
N GLY A 93 8.40 9.31 -7.63
CA GLY A 93 8.77 8.84 -6.28
C GLY A 93 9.10 7.35 -6.21
N TYR A 94 9.42 6.72 -7.34
CA TYR A 94 9.89 5.33 -7.39
C TYR A 94 10.87 5.09 -8.55
N GLY A 95 11.70 4.06 -8.40
CA GLY A 95 12.70 3.67 -9.38
C GLY A 95 13.05 2.19 -9.30
N PHE A 96 13.85 1.76 -10.26
CA PHE A 96 14.35 0.38 -10.38
C PHE A 96 15.86 0.38 -10.44
N ILE A 97 16.48 -0.57 -9.72
CA ILE A 97 17.93 -0.72 -9.66
C ILE A 97 18.27 -2.17 -9.96
N GLU A 98 18.97 -2.41 -11.07
CA GLU A 98 19.51 -3.71 -11.48
C GLU A 98 20.94 -3.82 -10.94
N TYR A 99 21.21 -4.85 -10.13
CA TYR A 99 22.56 -5.17 -9.67
C TYR A 99 23.24 -6.16 -10.62
N LYS A 100 24.58 -6.23 -10.56
CA LYS A 100 25.32 -7.30 -11.25
C LYS A 100 25.21 -8.64 -10.53
N GLU A 101 25.09 -8.62 -9.21
CA GLU A 101 25.09 -9.82 -8.36
C GLU A 101 23.84 -9.91 -7.47
N GLU A 102 23.34 -11.14 -7.29
CA GLU A 102 22.17 -11.41 -6.43
C GLU A 102 22.46 -11.11 -4.94
N ARG A 103 23.70 -11.31 -4.51
CA ARG A 103 24.13 -11.04 -3.12
C ARG A 103 23.95 -9.57 -2.77
N SER A 104 24.32 -8.67 -3.68
CA SER A 104 24.17 -7.22 -3.52
C SER A 104 22.70 -6.82 -3.48
N LEU A 105 21.88 -7.39 -4.36
CA LEU A 105 20.42 -7.19 -4.38
C LEU A 105 19.76 -7.63 -3.07
N THR A 106 20.10 -8.81 -2.57
CA THR A 106 19.54 -9.34 -1.31
C THR A 106 19.92 -8.46 -0.13
N ARG A 107 21.17 -8.00 -0.07
CA ARG A 107 21.66 -7.08 0.95
C ARG A 107 20.96 -5.73 0.87
N ALA A 108 20.84 -5.15 -0.33
CA ALA A 108 20.15 -3.88 -0.55
C ALA A 108 18.67 -3.97 -0.13
N ARG A 109 17.95 -5.03 -0.53
CA ARG A 109 16.55 -5.25 -0.13
C ARG A 109 16.36 -5.32 1.37
N ARG A 110 17.29 -5.97 2.09
CA ARG A 110 17.19 -6.13 3.54
C ARG A 110 17.53 -4.82 4.27
N ASP A 111 18.66 -4.23 3.92
CA ASP A 111 19.30 -3.16 4.71
C ASP A 111 18.86 -1.75 4.27
N ALA A 112 18.41 -1.56 3.02
CA ALA A 112 17.96 -0.25 2.52
C ALA A 112 16.46 0.01 2.77
N ASN A 113 15.68 -1.02 3.09
CA ASN A 113 14.26 -0.86 3.40
C ASN A 113 14.09 -0.09 4.71
N LYS A 114 13.25 0.95 4.70
CA LYS A 114 13.04 1.94 5.78
C LYS A 114 14.24 2.86 6.06
N LEU A 115 15.23 2.91 5.17
CA LEU A 115 16.26 3.94 5.24
C LEU A 115 15.62 5.31 5.03
N VAL A 116 15.98 6.31 5.83
CA VAL A 116 15.50 7.69 5.65
C VAL A 116 16.44 8.42 4.69
N VAL A 117 15.90 8.92 3.58
CA VAL A 117 16.59 9.72 2.57
C VAL A 117 15.75 10.95 2.28
N ASP A 118 16.32 12.14 2.38
CA ASP A 118 15.62 13.42 2.15
C ASP A 118 14.29 13.50 2.92
N GLN A 119 14.33 13.12 4.21
CA GLN A 119 13.20 13.06 5.15
C GLN A 119 12.12 12.03 4.81
N HIS A 120 12.37 11.14 3.85
CA HIS A 120 11.42 10.10 3.44
C HIS A 120 11.97 8.70 3.73
N GLU A 121 11.14 7.85 4.34
CA GLU A 121 11.46 6.43 4.51
C GLU A 121 11.28 5.66 3.20
N LEU A 122 12.38 5.08 2.73
CA LEU A 122 12.37 4.27 1.52
C LEU A 122 11.63 2.96 1.72
N PHE A 123 10.85 2.57 0.72
CA PHE A 123 10.34 1.21 0.58
C PHE A 123 11.18 0.47 -0.45
N VAL A 124 11.78 -0.66 -0.08
CA VAL A 124 12.60 -1.46 -0.99
C VAL A 124 12.11 -2.90 -1.01
N ASP A 125 11.81 -3.42 -2.20
CA ASP A 125 11.41 -4.81 -2.41
C ASP A 125 11.94 -5.35 -3.76
N PHE A 126 11.69 -6.62 -4.05
CA PHE A 126 11.98 -7.15 -5.39
C PHE A 126 11.03 -6.57 -6.44
N GLU A 127 11.46 -6.59 -7.70
CA GLU A 127 10.58 -6.28 -8.80
C GLU A 127 9.45 -7.32 -8.92
N GLN A 128 8.21 -6.85 -8.87
CA GLN A 128 7.03 -7.73 -8.94
C GLN A 128 6.40 -7.77 -10.34
N GLU A 129 6.63 -6.75 -11.18
CA GLU A 129 5.94 -6.64 -12.47
C GLU A 129 6.25 -7.79 -13.43
N ARG A 130 7.54 -8.16 -13.52
CA ARG A 130 8.03 -9.21 -14.41
C ARG A 130 8.18 -10.57 -13.71
N THR A 131 8.33 -10.56 -12.39
CA THR A 131 8.59 -11.77 -11.59
C THR A 131 7.31 -12.43 -11.07
N LEU A 132 6.32 -11.64 -10.64
CA LEU A 132 5.11 -12.16 -10.01
C LEU A 132 4.03 -12.39 -11.07
N LYS A 133 3.72 -13.67 -11.33
CA LYS A 133 2.68 -14.05 -12.27
C LYS A 133 1.32 -13.46 -11.86
N GLY A 134 0.61 -12.89 -12.83
CA GLY A 134 -0.70 -12.25 -12.61
C GLY A 134 -0.62 -10.84 -12.03
N TRP A 135 0.56 -10.24 -11.88
CA TRP A 135 0.72 -8.91 -11.30
C TRP A 135 -0.16 -7.86 -11.99
N ILE A 136 -0.94 -7.15 -11.18
CA ILE A 136 -1.72 -5.98 -11.61
C ILE A 136 -1.17 -4.74 -10.91
N PRO A 137 -0.84 -3.65 -11.64
CA PRO A 137 -0.37 -2.41 -11.03
C PRO A 137 -1.49 -1.67 -10.30
N ARG A 138 -1.12 -0.81 -9.34
CA ARG A 138 -2.06 -0.01 -8.52
C ARG A 138 -3.08 0.78 -9.33
N ARG A 139 -2.71 1.31 -10.50
CA ARG A 139 -3.61 2.11 -11.36
C ARG A 139 -4.81 1.31 -11.90
N LEU A 140 -4.73 -0.02 -11.90
CA LEU A 140 -5.78 -0.93 -12.35
C LEU A 140 -6.49 -1.62 -11.18
N GLY A 141 -6.37 -1.08 -9.95
CA GLY A 141 -6.95 -1.66 -8.74
C GLY A 141 -6.06 -2.71 -8.06
N GLY A 142 -4.91 -3.03 -8.65
CA GLY A 142 -3.94 -3.98 -8.11
C GLY A 142 -2.98 -3.40 -7.08
N GLY A 143 -1.72 -3.85 -7.14
CA GLY A 143 -0.64 -3.52 -6.23
C GLY A 143 -0.72 -4.22 -4.88
N LEU A 144 0.24 -3.92 -4.01
CA LEU A 144 0.31 -4.42 -2.63
C LEU A 144 0.45 -3.25 -1.65
N GLY A 145 0.14 -3.52 -0.38
CA GLY A 145 0.36 -2.57 0.71
C GLY A 145 -0.60 -1.38 0.72
N GLY A 146 -1.78 -1.52 0.11
CA GLY A 146 -2.85 -0.53 0.16
C GLY A 146 -3.40 -0.30 1.57
N LYS A 147 -3.86 0.93 1.83
CA LYS A 147 -4.68 1.24 3.01
C LYS A 147 -6.13 0.83 2.74
N LYS A 148 -6.91 0.58 3.80
CA LYS A 148 -8.33 0.21 3.66
C LYS A 148 -9.13 1.28 2.92
N GLU A 149 -8.86 2.53 3.27
CA GLU A 149 -9.53 3.71 2.73
C GLU A 149 -9.16 4.00 1.26
N SER A 150 -7.99 3.55 0.80
CA SER A 150 -7.54 3.85 -0.56
C SER A 150 -8.17 2.95 -1.63
N GLY A 151 -9.00 1.97 -1.25
CA GLY A 151 -9.58 0.99 -2.18
C GLY A 151 -8.50 0.28 -2.99
N GLN A 152 -7.40 -0.11 -2.31
CA GLN A 152 -6.27 -0.82 -2.89
C GLN A 152 -6.07 -2.15 -2.19
N LEU A 153 -5.57 -3.12 -2.93
CA LEU A 153 -5.26 -4.45 -2.41
C LEU A 153 -4.16 -4.37 -1.35
N ARG A 154 -4.32 -5.17 -0.31
CA ARG A 154 -3.68 -4.93 0.99
C ARG A 154 -2.61 -5.94 1.28
N PHE A 155 -2.91 -7.22 1.07
CA PHE A 155 -2.12 -8.33 1.59
C PHE A 155 -1.27 -9.00 0.52
N GLY A 156 -0.28 -9.80 0.95
CA GLY A 156 0.60 -10.58 0.08
C GLY A 156 1.91 -9.90 -0.28
N GLY A 157 2.19 -8.71 0.29
CA GLY A 157 3.44 -7.98 0.10
C GLY A 157 4.26 -7.84 1.38
N ARG A 158 5.45 -7.24 1.28
CA ARG A 158 6.39 -7.09 2.42
C ARG A 158 5.81 -6.34 3.62
N ASP A 159 5.12 -5.23 3.39
CA ASP A 159 4.54 -4.41 4.48
C ASP A 159 3.31 -5.06 5.13
N ARG A 160 2.58 -5.89 4.39
CA ARG A 160 1.35 -6.55 4.82
C ARG A 160 1.34 -7.99 4.29
N PRO A 161 2.10 -8.90 4.91
CA PRO A 161 2.08 -10.31 4.52
C PRO A 161 0.71 -10.94 4.80
N PHE A 162 0.44 -12.07 4.17
CA PHE A 162 -0.69 -12.91 4.55
C PHE A 162 -0.55 -13.37 6.00
N ARG A 163 -1.69 -13.55 6.69
CA ARG A 163 -1.71 -14.18 8.02
C ARG A 163 -1.61 -15.69 7.86
N LYS A 164 -0.95 -16.35 8.80
CA LYS A 164 -0.92 -17.82 8.84
C LYS A 164 -2.34 -18.33 9.07
N PRO A 165 -2.82 -19.33 8.31
CA PRO A 165 -4.10 -19.97 8.58
C PRO A 165 -4.17 -20.37 10.05
N ILE A 166 -5.27 -20.02 10.70
CA ILE A 166 -5.57 -20.52 12.02
C ILE A 166 -5.87 -22.00 11.82
N ASN A 167 -4.98 -22.88 12.32
CA ASN A 167 -5.33 -24.29 12.46
C ASN A 167 -6.38 -24.36 13.57
N LEU A 168 -7.65 -24.16 13.21
CA LEU A 168 -8.76 -24.67 13.97
C LEU A 168 -8.61 -26.19 13.86
N GLY A 169 -7.83 -26.77 14.77
CA GLY A 169 -7.67 -28.21 14.80
C GLY A 169 -9.06 -28.83 14.79
N ALA A 170 -9.25 -29.86 13.98
CA ALA A 170 -10.28 -30.87 14.23
C ALA A 170 -9.92 -31.63 15.52
N GLY A 171 -9.70 -30.91 16.61
CA GLY A 171 -9.80 -31.42 17.97
C GLY A 171 -11.28 -31.42 18.34
N PRO A 172 -11.71 -32.32 19.24
CA PRO A 172 -13.10 -32.40 19.64
C PRO A 172 -13.55 -31.02 20.12
N VAL A 173 -14.73 -30.60 19.65
CA VAL A 173 -15.45 -29.42 20.14
C VAL A 173 -15.39 -29.41 21.66
N GLN A 174 -14.53 -28.55 22.22
CA GLN A 174 -14.63 -28.25 23.64
C GLN A 174 -15.88 -27.42 23.79
N ASP A 175 -16.89 -28.05 24.37
CA ASP A 175 -18.13 -27.46 24.83
C ASP A 175 -17.81 -26.13 25.54
N TRP A 176 -18.18 -25.00 24.94
CA TRP A 176 -18.16 -23.70 25.60
C TRP A 176 -19.38 -23.54 26.54
N GLY A 177 -19.82 -24.63 27.14
CA GLY A 177 -20.78 -24.67 28.24
C GLY A 177 -20.07 -24.50 29.58
N ARG A 178 -20.39 -23.39 30.27
CA ARG A 178 -20.01 -23.02 31.66
C ARG A 178 -18.59 -22.49 31.90
N ALA A 179 -18.43 -21.18 31.69
CA ALA A 179 -17.70 -20.33 32.64
C ALA A 179 -18.42 -18.98 32.73
N GLY A 180 -18.75 -18.57 33.96
CA GLY A 180 -19.65 -17.44 34.25
C GLY A 180 -19.10 -16.03 33.94
N PRO A 181 -19.91 -14.99 34.14
CA PRO A 181 -19.61 -13.64 33.69
C PRO A 181 -18.65 -12.93 34.66
N SER A 182 -17.35 -12.92 34.37
CA SER A 182 -16.41 -12.01 35.05
C SER A 182 -15.12 -11.84 34.26
N ALA A 183 -15.05 -10.81 33.40
CA ALA A 183 -13.79 -10.18 32.93
C ALA A 183 -14.01 -8.96 32.00
N TRP A 184 -15.16 -8.26 32.09
CA TRP A 184 -15.38 -6.97 31.42
C TRP A 184 -15.52 -5.83 32.43
N GLN A 185 -14.64 -5.80 33.42
CA GLN A 185 -14.44 -4.63 34.28
C GLN A 185 -12.94 -4.48 34.51
N ASP A 186 -12.34 -3.53 33.80
CA ASP A 186 -11.46 -2.52 34.38
C ASP A 186 -10.57 -1.89 33.31
N ARG A 187 -11.09 -0.79 32.75
CA ARG A 187 -10.25 0.31 32.25
C ARG A 187 -11.07 1.59 32.17
N ASN A 188 -11.53 2.05 33.32
CA ASN A 188 -11.99 3.42 33.52
C ASN A 188 -11.37 4.00 34.80
N ARG A 189 -10.36 4.86 34.64
CA ARG A 189 -9.90 5.86 35.62
C ARG A 189 -9.25 6.99 34.82
N HIS A 190 -10.04 7.97 34.39
CA HIS A 190 -10.23 9.29 35.01
C HIS A 190 -8.95 10.13 35.11
N SER A 191 -8.83 11.13 34.22
CA SER A 191 -8.16 12.40 34.51
C SER A 191 -9.20 13.50 34.28
N THR A 192 -9.47 14.19 35.37
CA THR A 192 -10.45 15.26 35.58
C THR A 192 -10.24 16.45 34.66
N ARG A 193 -11.31 17.00 34.09
CA ARG A 193 -11.44 18.45 33.88
C ARG A 193 -12.90 18.88 33.85
N ASP A 194 -13.11 19.93 34.61
CA ASP A 194 -14.34 20.47 35.16
C ASP A 194 -15.44 20.83 34.15
N VAL A 195 -16.66 20.65 34.63
CA VAL A 195 -17.91 21.10 34.02
C VAL A 195 -18.14 22.54 34.47
N ASP A 196 -18.30 23.48 33.53
CA ASP A 196 -19.26 24.56 33.76
C ASP A 196 -19.89 25.08 32.45
N ARG A 197 -21.21 25.24 32.55
CA ARG A 197 -22.17 26.09 31.83
C ARG A 197 -21.90 26.57 30.40
N GLY A 198 -22.92 26.39 29.57
CA GLY A 198 -23.31 27.46 28.65
C GLY A 198 -24.06 27.03 27.39
N SER A 199 -25.36 26.76 27.54
CA SER A 199 -26.31 26.82 26.43
C SER A 199 -26.22 28.18 25.72
N ARG A 200 -26.00 28.19 24.41
CA ARG A 200 -26.68 29.07 23.43
C ARG A 200 -26.16 28.83 22.01
N GLU A 201 -27.12 28.49 21.14
CA GLU A 201 -27.24 28.96 19.76
C GLU A 201 -26.07 28.71 18.80
N ASN A 202 -26.15 27.61 18.03
CA ASN A 202 -25.47 27.53 16.74
C ASN A 202 -26.39 26.93 15.67
N ARG A 203 -27.43 27.70 15.35
CA ARG A 203 -28.36 27.47 14.24
C ARG A 203 -28.13 28.59 13.21
N ALA A 204 -26.99 28.59 12.52
CA ALA A 204 -26.71 29.62 11.50
C ALA A 204 -25.57 29.30 10.51
N TYR A 205 -25.49 28.10 9.91
CA TYR A 205 -24.57 27.86 8.77
C TYR A 205 -25.11 26.86 7.72
N ARG A 206 -26.42 26.92 7.45
CA ARG A 206 -27.01 26.51 6.17
C ARG A 206 -27.77 27.74 5.67
N ASP A 207 -27.67 28.03 4.37
CA ASP A 207 -28.28 29.18 3.66
C ASP A 207 -27.35 30.37 3.38
N ARG A 208 -26.22 30.14 2.69
CA ARG A 208 -25.50 31.23 2.03
C ARG A 208 -25.00 30.98 0.60
N ASP A 209 -25.44 29.91 -0.05
CA ASP A 209 -25.01 29.56 -1.42
C ASP A 209 -26.18 29.42 -2.41
N ARG A 210 -27.16 30.36 -2.38
CA ARG A 210 -28.24 30.36 -3.39
C ARG A 210 -28.62 31.68 -4.06
N ASP A 211 -28.06 32.83 -3.68
CA ASP A 211 -28.51 34.13 -4.23
C ASP A 211 -27.39 34.93 -4.90
N ARG A 212 -26.49 34.25 -5.63
CA ARG A 212 -25.42 34.89 -6.41
C ARG A 212 -25.65 34.89 -7.93
N GLU A 213 -26.87 34.59 -8.38
CA GLU A 213 -27.22 34.60 -9.81
C GLU A 213 -28.11 35.78 -10.26
N ASP A 214 -28.59 36.64 -9.37
CA ASP A 214 -29.60 37.67 -9.74
C ASP A 214 -29.08 39.11 -9.89
N ARG A 215 -27.78 39.28 -10.16
CA ARG A 215 -27.16 40.61 -10.41
C ARG A 215 -26.50 40.77 -11.78
N ARG A 216 -26.91 39.99 -12.79
CA ARG A 216 -26.41 40.11 -14.18
C ARG A 216 -27.47 40.46 -15.24
N TYR A 217 -28.61 41.03 -14.85
CA TYR A 217 -29.68 41.44 -15.78
C TYR A 217 -30.25 42.83 -15.52
N ARG A 218 -29.44 43.79 -15.05
CA ARG A 218 -29.89 45.17 -14.87
C ARG A 218 -28.88 46.25 -15.27
N ASP A 219 -28.10 46.00 -16.33
CA ASP A 219 -27.29 47.02 -17.00
C ASP A 219 -27.23 46.77 -18.53
N ARG A 220 -28.41 46.59 -19.12
CA ARG A 220 -28.64 46.85 -20.56
C ARG A 220 -29.95 47.61 -20.72
N ARG A 221 -29.86 48.92 -20.56
CA ARG A 221 -30.73 49.86 -21.26
C ARG A 221 -29.99 51.18 -21.45
#